data_AF-A0A957N3E2-F1
#
_entry.id   AF-A0A957N3E2-F1
#
_cell.length_a   1.000
_cell.length_b   1.000
_cell.length_c   1.000
_cell.angle_alpha   90.00
_cell.angle_beta   90.00
_cell.angle_gamma   90.00
#
_symmetry.space_group_name_H-M   'P 1'
#
loop_
_entity.id
_entity.type
_entity.pdbx_description
1 polymer ?
#
loop_
_entity_poly.entity_id
_entity_poly.type
_entity_poly.pdbx_seq_one_letter_code
_entity_poly.pdbx_strand_id
1 'polypeptide(L)'
;MHRQKTRPMLIAAMLVLTLLTSACQPLLVEPAPAPDGPQLATAKTTVQLSNQPGRAIVSARGNHFIVDSVPPIEGPNEELNPLDMLFGALATCGLFVAERAAQELEFPLVNATAAVEGDLDPSGVAGSGTDPRIQAIRVHMTLDGVDDAQIATLMENFMARCPVYTTLSRSADIEITTNDEAASAPIEGLATAKVTAQLSNQPGRAIVSARGNHFVIDSVPPLDGPNEERNPLDLLLGALGTCGTFIFERVAQEQGMPLTGLTFDVEADLDPSGVAGSGADPRIQAFRVHVQADGIDEAQAALMQEGFQTRCPLFTTLVRAAPIEITVTPGS
;
A
#
# COMPACT_ATOMS: atom_id res chain seq x y z
N MET A 1 61.41 37.24 60.30
CA MET A 1 61.38 37.20 58.83
C MET A 1 61.93 35.86 58.35
N HIS A 2 61.26 35.21 57.38
CA HIS A 2 61.76 34.19 56.44
C HIS A 2 62.82 33.13 56.90
N ARG A 3 62.42 31.84 56.98
CA ARG A 3 62.72 30.80 55.96
C ARG A 3 62.17 29.38 56.28
N GLN A 4 61.78 28.68 55.22
CA GLN A 4 61.68 27.21 55.02
C GLN A 4 62.80 26.40 55.72
N LYS A 5 62.70 25.10 56.07
CA LYS A 5 62.04 23.88 55.51
C LYS A 5 61.78 22.86 56.67
N THR A 6 61.36 21.58 56.59
CA THR A 6 61.31 20.55 55.51
C THR A 6 60.11 19.57 55.70
N ARG A 7 60.25 18.28 55.31
CA ARG A 7 59.43 17.05 55.58
C ARG A 7 60.43 15.91 55.96
N PRO A 8 60.08 14.60 56.17
CA PRO A 8 58.79 13.89 56.10
C PRO A 8 58.55 12.80 57.21
N MET A 9 57.50 11.97 56.99
CA MET A 9 57.45 10.49 57.17
C MET A 9 56.69 9.85 58.36
N LEU A 10 55.67 9.06 57.97
CA LEU A 10 55.25 7.73 58.46
C LEU A 10 54.66 7.51 59.88
N ILE A 11 53.43 6.94 59.96
CA ILE A 11 53.07 5.61 60.54
C ILE A 11 51.53 5.44 60.67
N ALA A 12 51.06 4.18 60.67
CA ALA A 12 49.66 3.75 60.56
C ALA A 12 48.93 3.47 61.90
N ALA A 13 47.58 3.49 61.85
CA ALA A 13 46.62 2.62 62.57
C ALA A 13 45.21 2.92 61.98
N MET A 14 44.45 2.04 61.33
CA MET A 14 43.95 0.69 61.67
C MET A 14 42.85 0.69 62.76
N LEU A 15 41.57 0.73 62.37
CA LEU A 15 40.52 -0.25 62.77
C LEU A 15 39.13 0.01 62.11
N VAL A 16 38.48 -1.09 61.69
CA VAL A 16 37.03 -1.36 61.48
C VAL A 16 36.12 -0.31 60.81
N LEU A 17 35.71 -0.59 59.56
CA LEU A 17 34.29 -0.58 59.19
C LEU A 17 34.02 -1.56 58.03
N THR A 18 33.54 -2.76 58.34
CA THR A 18 33.21 -3.80 57.35
C THR A 18 31.76 -3.71 56.89
N LEU A 19 31.59 -3.54 55.57
CA LEU A 19 30.59 -4.19 54.71
C LEU A 19 29.12 -4.19 55.16
N LEU A 20 28.30 -3.38 54.49
CA LEU A 20 26.89 -3.70 54.15
C LEU A 20 26.32 -2.73 53.10
N THR A 21 26.90 -2.70 51.90
CA THR A 21 26.27 -2.10 50.72
C THR A 21 25.65 -3.20 49.87
N SER A 22 24.44 -3.63 50.24
CA SER A 22 23.65 -4.54 49.41
C SER A 22 23.23 -3.80 48.14
N ALA A 23 23.58 -4.33 46.96
CA ALA A 23 23.38 -3.65 45.69
C ALA A 23 21.90 -3.70 45.27
N CYS A 24 21.28 -2.52 45.15
CA CYS A 24 20.02 -2.39 44.43
C CYS A 24 20.32 -2.32 42.92
N GLN A 25 20.59 -3.47 42.30
CA GLN A 25 20.64 -3.58 40.85
C GLN A 25 19.21 -3.73 40.33
N PRO A 26 18.74 -2.88 39.40
CA PRO A 26 17.47 -3.11 38.74
C PRO A 26 17.56 -4.41 37.95
N LEU A 27 16.54 -5.28 38.04
CA LEU A 27 16.39 -6.38 37.10
C LEU A 27 16.22 -5.76 35.70
N LEU A 28 17.25 -5.89 34.87
CA LEU A 28 17.08 -5.87 33.43
C LEU A 28 16.28 -7.12 33.09
N VAL A 29 14.97 -6.94 32.91
CA VAL A 29 14.12 -7.94 32.27
C VAL A 29 14.59 -8.00 30.83
N GLU A 30 15.28 -9.08 30.45
CA GLU A 30 15.60 -9.32 29.06
C GLU A 30 14.29 -9.32 28.25
N PRO A 31 14.23 -8.63 27.10
CA PRO A 31 13.03 -8.63 26.27
C PRO A 31 12.71 -10.08 25.91
N ALA A 32 11.42 -10.44 25.98
CA ALA A 32 10.98 -11.77 25.60
C ALA A 32 11.50 -12.10 24.19
N PRO A 33 11.96 -13.34 23.93
CA PRO A 33 12.40 -13.73 22.60
C PRO A 33 11.28 -13.41 21.61
N ALA A 34 11.65 -12.84 20.46
CA ALA A 34 10.71 -12.54 19.40
C ALA A 34 9.92 -13.82 19.04
N PRO A 35 8.60 -13.74 18.83
CA PRO A 35 7.80 -14.93 18.55
C PRO A 35 8.29 -15.60 17.26
N ASP A 36 8.41 -16.94 17.29
CA ASP A 36 8.79 -17.73 16.12
C ASP A 36 7.65 -17.69 15.07
N GLY A 37 7.74 -16.74 14.13
CA GLY A 37 6.80 -16.58 13.02
C GLY A 37 6.93 -15.21 12.33
N PRO A 38 6.35 -15.04 11.13
CA PRO A 38 6.33 -13.73 10.45
C PRO A 38 5.55 -12.71 11.29
N GLN A 39 6.14 -11.53 11.52
CA GLN A 39 5.54 -10.50 12.35
C GLN A 39 4.62 -9.62 11.51
N LEU A 40 3.45 -10.19 11.14
CA LEU A 40 2.49 -9.51 10.28
C LEU A 40 2.01 -8.18 10.88
N ALA A 41 2.00 -7.15 10.04
CA ALA A 41 1.36 -5.87 10.30
C ALA A 41 0.08 -5.75 9.48
N THR A 42 -0.96 -5.15 10.05
CA THR A 42 -2.24 -4.91 9.37
C THR A 42 -2.33 -3.46 8.89
N ALA A 43 -2.50 -3.27 7.58
CA ALA A 43 -2.93 -2.01 7.00
C ALA A 43 -4.48 -1.96 6.95
N LYS A 44 -5.08 -0.77 7.09
CA LYS A 44 -6.54 -0.57 7.08
C LYS A 44 -6.94 0.69 6.32
N THR A 45 -8.07 0.64 5.61
CA THR A 45 -8.72 1.79 4.99
C THR A 45 -10.24 1.61 5.04
N THR A 46 -10.96 2.70 5.33
CA THR A 46 -12.43 2.73 5.36
C THR A 46 -12.94 3.54 4.17
N VAL A 47 -13.95 3.04 3.47
CA VAL A 47 -14.59 3.71 2.32
C VAL A 47 -16.08 3.84 2.59
N GLN A 48 -16.68 4.99 2.30
CA GLN A 48 -18.11 5.25 2.50
C GLN A 48 -18.72 5.98 1.32
N LEU A 49 -20.02 5.80 1.08
CA LEU A 49 -20.75 6.62 0.09
C LEU A 49 -20.74 8.10 0.49
N SER A 50 -20.58 8.99 -0.50
CA SER A 50 -20.63 10.45 -0.28
C SER A 50 -22.05 11.03 -0.24
N ASN A 51 -23.07 10.22 -0.55
CA ASN A 51 -24.44 10.61 -0.92
C ASN A 51 -24.58 11.33 -2.28
N GLN A 52 -23.51 11.40 -3.07
CA GLN A 52 -23.56 11.65 -4.51
C GLN A 52 -23.39 10.32 -5.26
N PRO A 53 -24.28 9.94 -6.20
CA PRO A 53 -24.16 8.67 -6.92
C PRO A 53 -22.83 8.53 -7.66
N GLY A 54 -22.19 7.37 -7.52
CA GLY A 54 -20.89 7.09 -8.11
C GLY A 54 -19.73 7.88 -7.50
N ARG A 55 -19.87 8.36 -6.26
CA ARG A 55 -18.81 9.08 -5.53
C ARG A 55 -18.70 8.58 -4.08
N ALA A 56 -17.48 8.24 -3.68
CA ALA A 56 -17.14 7.72 -2.37
C ALA A 56 -16.09 8.59 -1.66
N ILE A 57 -16.06 8.49 -0.34
CA ILE A 57 -15.05 9.10 0.54
C ILE A 57 -14.18 7.97 1.07
N VAL A 58 -12.87 8.05 0.83
CA VAL A 58 -11.87 7.13 1.38
C VAL A 58 -11.20 7.79 2.58
N SER A 59 -11.06 7.02 3.65
CA SER A 59 -10.41 7.41 4.91
C SER A 59 -9.30 6.42 5.24
N ALA A 60 -8.06 6.87 5.19
CA ALA A 60 -6.88 6.08 5.49
C ALA A 60 -5.99 6.83 6.51
N ARG A 61 -5.92 6.29 7.73
CA ARG A 61 -5.24 6.93 8.88
C ARG A 61 -5.83 8.34 9.14
N GLY A 62 -5.05 9.41 8.97
CA GLY A 62 -5.53 10.80 9.08
C GLY A 62 -5.92 11.45 7.75
N ASN A 63 -5.81 10.72 6.64
CA ASN A 63 -6.00 11.23 5.29
C ASN A 63 -7.39 10.87 4.76
N HIS A 64 -8.10 11.87 4.25
CA HIS A 64 -9.40 11.70 3.57
C HIS A 64 -9.29 12.18 2.13
N PHE A 65 -10.02 11.55 1.22
CA PHE A 65 -10.04 11.93 -0.20
C PHE A 65 -11.27 11.39 -0.92
N ILE A 66 -11.61 12.01 -2.04
CA ILE A 66 -12.75 11.63 -2.87
C ILE A 66 -12.29 10.67 -3.97
N VAL A 67 -13.14 9.69 -4.27
CA VAL A 67 -12.97 8.76 -5.38
C VAL A 67 -14.30 8.66 -6.11
N ASP A 68 -14.26 8.62 -7.43
CA ASP A 68 -15.41 8.46 -8.31
C ASP A 68 -15.41 7.08 -8.98
N SER A 69 -16.59 6.61 -9.34
CA SER A 69 -16.77 5.43 -10.18
C SER A 69 -16.38 5.70 -11.63
N VAL A 70 -16.22 4.61 -12.40
CA VAL A 70 -15.79 4.64 -13.80
C VAL A 70 -16.98 4.58 -14.76
N PRO A 71 -16.88 5.16 -15.99
CA PRO A 71 -18.01 5.26 -16.92
C PRO A 71 -18.82 3.96 -17.19
N PRO A 72 -18.24 2.74 -17.22
CA PRO A 72 -18.99 1.49 -17.38
C PRO A 72 -20.04 1.21 -16.28
N ILE A 73 -19.95 1.85 -15.11
CA ILE A 73 -20.89 1.72 -13.99
C ILE A 73 -21.44 3.09 -13.53
N GLU A 74 -21.47 4.05 -14.45
CA GLU A 74 -21.97 5.43 -14.23
C GLU A 74 -21.14 6.23 -13.20
N GLY A 75 -21.60 7.43 -12.84
CA GLY A 75 -20.94 8.36 -11.90
C GLY A 75 -20.09 9.47 -12.56
N PRO A 76 -19.46 10.35 -11.76
CA PRO A 76 -18.89 11.60 -12.27
C PRO A 76 -17.54 11.41 -12.99
N ASN A 77 -16.67 10.53 -12.46
CA ASN A 77 -15.30 10.30 -12.93
C ASN A 77 -14.47 11.60 -13.09
N GLU A 78 -14.72 12.57 -12.21
CA GLU A 78 -14.02 13.87 -12.14
C GLU A 78 -12.75 13.73 -11.28
N GLU A 79 -12.89 13.05 -10.14
CA GLU A 79 -11.83 12.77 -9.17
C GLU A 79 -11.05 11.49 -9.53
N LEU A 80 -10.20 11.02 -8.62
CA LEU A 80 -9.54 9.71 -8.73
C LEU A 80 -10.57 8.58 -8.89
N ASN A 81 -10.22 7.50 -9.57
CA ASN A 81 -11.02 6.28 -9.64
C ASN A 81 -10.23 5.06 -9.10
N PRO A 82 -10.88 3.89 -8.89
CA PRO A 82 -10.22 2.74 -8.26
C PRO A 82 -8.99 2.22 -9.02
N LEU A 83 -8.95 2.35 -10.36
CA LEU A 83 -7.79 1.91 -11.15
C LEU A 83 -6.61 2.87 -11.01
N ASP A 84 -6.88 4.19 -10.90
CA ASP A 84 -5.83 5.17 -10.61
C ASP A 84 -5.14 4.88 -9.29
N MET A 85 -5.92 4.50 -8.28
CA MET A 85 -5.41 4.19 -6.95
C MET A 85 -4.55 2.93 -6.98
N LEU A 86 -4.98 1.84 -7.65
CA LEU A 86 -4.17 0.64 -7.78
C LEU A 86 -2.85 0.91 -8.52
N PHE A 87 -2.91 1.61 -9.65
CA PHE A 87 -1.73 1.86 -10.47
C PHE A 87 -0.80 2.90 -9.84
N GLY A 88 -1.35 3.89 -9.13
CA GLY A 88 -0.60 4.79 -8.26
C GLY A 88 0.10 4.04 -7.12
N ALA A 89 -0.55 3.05 -6.50
CA ALA A 89 0.06 2.20 -5.48
C ALA A 89 1.25 1.41 -6.04
N LEU A 90 1.10 0.76 -7.20
CA LEU A 90 2.20 0.00 -7.82
C LEU A 90 3.35 0.92 -8.23
N ALA A 91 3.06 2.05 -8.88
CA ALA A 91 4.05 3.02 -9.32
C ALA A 91 4.88 3.56 -8.15
N THR A 92 4.21 4.05 -7.10
CA THR A 92 4.88 4.66 -5.94
C THR A 92 5.61 3.64 -5.07
N CYS A 93 5.05 2.45 -4.88
CA CYS A 93 5.75 1.34 -4.22
C CYS A 93 7.06 0.98 -4.93
N GLY A 94 7.06 0.90 -6.26
CA GLY A 94 8.27 0.68 -7.05
C GLY A 94 9.30 1.80 -6.90
N LEU A 95 8.85 3.06 -7.00
CA LEU A 95 9.73 4.23 -6.82
C LEU A 95 10.39 4.27 -5.44
N PHE A 96 9.64 4.04 -4.35
CA PHE A 96 10.22 4.10 -3.00
C PHE A 96 11.15 2.94 -2.70
N VAL A 97 10.87 1.73 -3.22
CA VAL A 97 11.80 0.60 -3.07
C VAL A 97 13.07 0.84 -3.88
N ALA A 98 12.97 1.37 -5.10
CA ALA A 98 14.13 1.74 -5.91
C ALA A 98 14.95 2.88 -5.27
N GLU A 99 14.29 3.93 -4.78
CA GLU A 99 14.93 5.02 -4.03
C GLU A 99 15.66 4.50 -2.79
N ARG A 100 14.98 3.66 -1.99
CA ARG A 100 15.54 3.16 -0.74
C ARG A 100 16.67 2.16 -0.97
N ALA A 101 16.62 1.34 -2.02
CA ALA A 101 17.72 0.47 -2.44
C ALA A 101 18.91 1.26 -3.00
N ALA A 102 18.68 2.35 -3.75
CA ALA A 102 19.74 3.22 -4.23
C ALA A 102 20.51 3.88 -3.07
N GLN A 103 19.79 4.35 -2.05
CA GLN A 103 20.40 4.86 -0.81
C GLN A 103 21.22 3.78 -0.08
N GLU A 104 20.71 2.54 -0.02
CA GLU A 104 21.33 1.40 0.65
C GLU A 104 22.63 0.93 -0.02
N LEU A 105 22.72 1.10 -1.33
CA LEU A 105 23.84 0.68 -2.20
C LEU A 105 24.76 1.84 -2.59
N GLU A 106 24.53 3.03 -2.05
CA GLU A 106 25.25 4.28 -2.39
C GLU A 106 25.21 4.64 -3.90
N PHE A 107 24.14 4.25 -4.60
CA PHE A 107 23.95 4.55 -6.02
C PHE A 107 23.49 6.01 -6.23
N PRO A 108 24.03 6.72 -7.24
CA PRO A 108 23.73 8.13 -7.48
C PRO A 108 22.41 8.36 -8.24
N LEU A 109 21.31 7.75 -7.78
CA LEU A 109 19.97 7.98 -8.31
C LEU A 109 19.55 9.43 -8.04
N VAL A 110 19.33 10.20 -9.11
CA VAL A 110 19.01 11.64 -9.06
C VAL A 110 17.50 11.87 -9.09
N ASN A 111 16.79 11.13 -9.93
CA ASN A 111 15.36 11.25 -10.15
C ASN A 111 14.82 9.89 -10.61
N ALA A 112 13.56 9.61 -10.30
CA ALA A 112 12.90 8.40 -10.74
C ALA A 112 11.43 8.68 -11.07
N THR A 113 10.97 8.12 -12.18
CA THR A 113 9.57 8.17 -12.61
C THR A 113 9.09 6.77 -12.96
N ALA A 114 7.78 6.53 -12.80
CA ALA A 114 7.13 5.28 -13.15
C ALA A 114 5.80 5.58 -13.84
N ALA A 115 5.62 5.09 -15.06
CA ALA A 115 4.32 5.00 -15.72
C ALA A 115 3.77 3.58 -15.52
N VAL A 116 2.52 3.47 -15.09
CA VAL A 116 1.82 2.20 -14.94
C VAL A 116 0.56 2.24 -15.80
N GLU A 117 0.45 1.26 -16.68
CA GLU A 117 -0.72 1.01 -17.51
C GLU A 117 -1.27 -0.39 -17.25
N GLY A 118 -2.56 -0.60 -17.53
CA GLY A 118 -3.11 -1.94 -17.55
C GLY A 118 -4.45 -2.00 -18.27
N ASP A 119 -4.69 -3.16 -18.88
CA ASP A 119 -5.82 -3.40 -19.77
C ASP A 119 -6.87 -4.31 -19.12
N LEU A 120 -8.15 -3.97 -19.30
CA LEU A 120 -9.30 -4.75 -18.81
C LEU A 120 -10.49 -4.66 -19.77
N ASP A 121 -11.43 -5.60 -19.69
CA ASP A 121 -12.69 -5.50 -20.42
C ASP A 121 -13.71 -4.67 -19.61
N PRO A 122 -14.07 -3.44 -20.05
CA PRO A 122 -15.05 -2.61 -19.35
C PRO A 122 -16.45 -3.24 -19.34
N SER A 123 -16.76 -4.15 -20.26
CA SER A 123 -18.05 -4.84 -20.36
C SER A 123 -18.28 -5.77 -19.15
N GLY A 124 -17.22 -6.45 -18.70
CA GLY A 124 -17.27 -7.28 -17.50
C GLY A 124 -17.61 -6.45 -16.26
N VAL A 125 -17.01 -5.25 -16.14
CA VAL A 125 -17.30 -4.29 -15.06
C VAL A 125 -18.75 -3.84 -15.11
N ALA A 126 -19.25 -3.53 -16.32
CA ALA A 126 -20.66 -3.21 -16.56
C ALA A 126 -21.62 -4.39 -16.29
N GLY A 127 -21.13 -5.62 -16.12
CA GLY A 127 -21.93 -6.80 -15.78
C GLY A 127 -22.35 -7.67 -16.97
N SER A 128 -21.67 -7.58 -18.13
CA SER A 128 -22.01 -8.39 -19.31
C SER A 128 -21.59 -9.87 -19.24
N GLY A 129 -21.04 -10.32 -18.11
CA GLY A 129 -20.58 -11.70 -17.91
C GLY A 129 -19.26 -12.05 -18.63
N THR A 130 -18.55 -11.06 -19.18
CA THR A 130 -17.15 -11.22 -19.59
C THR A 130 -16.22 -10.97 -18.40
N ASP A 131 -14.96 -11.40 -18.52
CA ASP A 131 -13.97 -11.35 -17.44
C ASP A 131 -13.48 -9.91 -17.19
N PRO A 132 -13.82 -9.27 -16.05
CA PRO A 132 -13.46 -7.89 -15.79
C PRO A 132 -12.01 -7.70 -15.34
N ARG A 133 -11.25 -8.78 -15.08
CA ARG A 133 -9.93 -8.67 -14.44
C ARG A 133 -8.97 -7.81 -15.27
N ILE A 134 -7.94 -7.31 -14.59
CA ILE A 134 -6.80 -6.69 -15.27
C ILE A 134 -6.02 -7.81 -15.96
N GLN A 135 -5.97 -7.78 -17.29
CA GLN A 135 -5.46 -8.88 -18.11
C GLN A 135 -3.94 -8.77 -18.31
N ALA A 136 -3.42 -7.55 -18.40
CA ALA A 136 -2.00 -7.25 -18.43
C ALA A 136 -1.73 -5.92 -17.70
N ILE A 137 -0.55 -5.82 -17.08
CA ILE A 137 -0.01 -4.59 -16.50
C ILE A 137 1.33 -4.31 -17.17
N ARG A 138 1.57 -3.05 -17.54
CA ARG A 138 2.85 -2.56 -18.06
C ARG A 138 3.38 -1.51 -17.11
N VAL A 139 4.60 -1.69 -16.64
CA VAL A 139 5.32 -0.74 -15.81
C VAL A 139 6.52 -0.24 -16.62
N HIS A 140 6.66 1.06 -16.77
CA HIS A 140 7.83 1.68 -17.39
C HIS A 140 8.48 2.62 -16.38
N MET A 141 9.74 2.39 -16.03
CA MET A 141 10.47 3.19 -15.04
C MET A 141 11.65 3.93 -15.68
N THR A 142 11.72 5.23 -15.50
CA THR A 142 12.91 6.02 -15.86
C THR A 142 13.70 6.30 -14.59
N LEU A 143 14.97 5.90 -14.55
CA LEU A 143 15.87 6.01 -13.41
C LEU A 143 17.11 6.84 -13.82
N ASP A 144 17.15 8.10 -13.39
CA ASP A 144 18.19 9.05 -13.78
C ASP A 144 19.42 8.97 -12.87
N GLY A 145 20.62 9.03 -13.46
CA GLY A 145 21.89 9.10 -12.73
C GLY A 145 22.53 7.74 -12.42
N VAL A 146 21.84 6.63 -12.71
CA VAL A 146 22.34 5.26 -12.55
C VAL A 146 22.67 4.61 -13.90
N ASP A 147 23.62 3.68 -13.91
CA ASP A 147 23.95 2.86 -15.10
C ASP A 147 23.09 1.58 -15.21
N ASP A 148 23.14 0.89 -16.36
CA ASP A 148 22.32 -0.30 -16.64
C ASP A 148 22.46 -1.42 -15.59
N ALA A 149 23.64 -1.59 -14.99
CA ALA A 149 23.88 -2.62 -13.97
C ALA A 149 23.30 -2.19 -12.60
N GLN A 150 23.40 -0.91 -12.27
CA GLN A 150 22.73 -0.32 -11.12
C GLN A 150 21.21 -0.40 -11.29
N ILE A 151 20.66 -0.08 -12.48
CA ILE A 151 19.24 -0.22 -12.82
C ILE A 151 18.78 -1.65 -12.60
N ALA A 152 19.44 -2.65 -13.20
CA ALA A 152 19.10 -4.05 -13.00
C ALA A 152 19.03 -4.44 -11.51
N THR A 153 20.01 -3.98 -10.73
CA THR A 153 20.05 -4.21 -9.27
C THR A 153 18.88 -3.52 -8.53
N LEU A 154 18.49 -2.31 -8.92
CA LEU A 154 17.31 -1.63 -8.36
C LEU A 154 16.01 -2.34 -8.73
N MET A 155 15.91 -2.88 -9.94
CA MET A 155 14.75 -3.64 -10.40
C MET A 155 14.62 -5.00 -9.68
N GLU A 156 15.73 -5.69 -9.40
CA GLU A 156 15.74 -6.87 -8.53
C GLU A 156 15.18 -6.55 -7.13
N ASN A 157 15.59 -5.41 -6.55
CA ASN A 157 15.10 -4.97 -5.24
C ASN A 157 13.61 -4.58 -5.28
N PHE A 158 13.15 -3.87 -6.31
CA PHE A 158 11.72 -3.61 -6.53
C PHE A 158 10.92 -4.93 -6.57
N MET A 159 11.33 -5.87 -7.41
CA MET A 159 10.63 -7.14 -7.58
C MET A 159 10.67 -8.04 -6.34
N ALA A 160 11.72 -7.93 -5.52
CA ALA A 160 11.88 -8.72 -4.30
C ALA A 160 11.20 -8.11 -3.07
N ARG A 161 11.04 -6.78 -2.98
CA ARG A 161 10.61 -6.09 -1.74
C ARG A 161 9.25 -5.36 -1.83
N CYS A 162 8.79 -4.94 -3.02
CA CYS A 162 7.54 -4.16 -3.10
C CYS A 162 6.29 -5.03 -2.85
N PRO A 163 5.51 -4.80 -1.77
CA PRO A 163 4.32 -5.61 -1.45
C PRO A 163 3.26 -5.57 -2.55
N VAL A 164 3.10 -4.44 -3.24
CA VAL A 164 2.09 -4.28 -4.30
C VAL A 164 2.45 -5.12 -5.52
N TYR A 165 3.73 -5.13 -5.92
CA TYR A 165 4.22 -5.94 -7.04
C TYR A 165 4.19 -7.44 -6.72
N THR A 166 4.71 -7.87 -5.56
CA THR A 166 4.76 -9.29 -5.19
C THR A 166 3.38 -9.90 -4.96
N THR A 167 2.36 -9.07 -4.66
CA THR A 167 0.95 -9.46 -4.75
C THR A 167 0.47 -9.50 -6.20
N LEU A 168 0.53 -8.40 -6.96
CA LEU A 168 -0.09 -8.34 -8.30
C LEU A 168 0.50 -9.33 -9.32
N SER A 169 1.81 -9.61 -9.24
CA SER A 169 2.52 -10.59 -10.09
C SER A 169 2.06 -12.04 -9.90
N ARG A 170 1.23 -12.33 -8.89
CA ARG A 170 0.55 -13.63 -8.74
C ARG A 170 -0.80 -13.69 -9.46
N SER A 171 -1.37 -12.54 -9.79
CA SER A 171 -2.73 -12.40 -10.32
C SER A 171 -2.81 -12.03 -11.80
N ALA A 172 -1.88 -11.20 -12.28
CA ALA A 172 -1.82 -10.66 -13.64
C ALA A 172 -0.38 -10.69 -14.17
N ASP A 173 -0.23 -10.76 -15.49
CA ASP A 173 1.06 -10.66 -16.15
C ASP A 173 1.55 -9.20 -16.07
N ILE A 174 2.75 -8.99 -15.52
CA ILE A 174 3.37 -7.66 -15.37
C ILE A 174 4.62 -7.62 -16.24
N GLU A 175 4.57 -6.83 -17.30
CA GLU A 175 5.77 -6.39 -18.04
C GLU A 175 6.40 -5.21 -17.30
N ILE A 176 7.72 -5.25 -17.11
CA ILE A 176 8.47 -4.09 -16.60
C ILE A 176 9.56 -3.73 -17.61
N THR A 177 9.66 -2.45 -17.93
CA THR A 177 10.67 -1.86 -18.83
C THR A 177 11.33 -0.65 -18.16
N THR A 178 12.54 -0.33 -18.60
CA THR A 178 13.36 0.75 -18.03
C THR A 178 14.00 1.66 -19.09
N ASN A 179 14.08 2.97 -18.79
CA ASN A 179 14.73 3.99 -19.61
C ASN A 179 14.35 3.96 -21.11
N ASP A 180 15.26 3.54 -22.00
CA ASP A 180 15.03 3.53 -23.46
C ASP A 180 14.29 2.26 -23.95
N GLU A 181 13.93 1.34 -23.05
CA GLU A 181 13.17 0.13 -23.39
C GLU A 181 11.72 0.45 -23.73
N ALA A 182 11.29 0.08 -24.93
CA ALA A 182 9.90 0.22 -25.37
C ALA A 182 9.00 -0.83 -24.70
N ALA A 183 8.00 -0.36 -23.95
CA ALA A 183 6.91 -1.21 -23.44
C ALA A 183 6.05 -1.78 -24.59
N SER A 184 5.42 -2.94 -24.36
CA SER A 184 4.46 -3.49 -25.31
C SER A 184 3.25 -2.56 -25.54
N ALA A 185 2.62 -2.71 -26.70
CA ALA A 185 1.40 -1.97 -27.02
C ALA A 185 0.20 -2.47 -26.19
N PRO A 186 -0.78 -1.60 -25.87
CA PRO A 186 -2.04 -2.03 -25.26
C PRO A 186 -2.76 -3.11 -26.06
N ILE A 187 -3.47 -3.99 -25.36
CA ILE A 187 -4.24 -5.09 -25.96
C ILE A 187 -5.43 -4.52 -26.75
N GLU A 188 -5.52 -4.86 -28.03
CA GLU A 188 -6.59 -4.42 -28.92
C GLU A 188 -7.97 -4.87 -28.41
N GLY A 189 -8.92 -3.93 -28.34
CA GLY A 189 -10.30 -4.18 -27.89
C GLY A 189 -10.53 -4.07 -26.38
N LEU A 190 -9.49 -3.86 -25.58
CA LEU A 190 -9.61 -3.60 -24.13
C LEU A 190 -9.54 -2.10 -23.81
N ALA A 191 -9.98 -1.73 -22.61
CA ALA A 191 -9.79 -0.39 -22.06
C ALA A 191 -8.49 -0.32 -21.26
N THR A 192 -7.66 0.68 -21.53
CA THR A 192 -6.40 0.94 -20.80
C THR A 192 -6.58 2.03 -19.76
N ALA A 193 -6.30 1.72 -18.50
CA ALA A 193 -6.09 2.74 -17.47
C ALA A 193 -4.59 3.08 -17.37
N LYS A 194 -4.26 4.34 -17.03
CA LYS A 194 -2.88 4.85 -16.98
C LYS A 194 -2.67 5.86 -15.86
N VAL A 195 -1.55 5.71 -15.16
CA VAL A 195 -1.04 6.61 -14.12
C VAL A 195 0.44 6.88 -14.34
N THR A 196 0.93 8.05 -13.96
CA THR A 196 2.37 8.30 -13.78
C THR A 196 2.68 8.73 -12.35
N ALA A 197 3.86 8.40 -11.86
CA ALA A 197 4.40 8.85 -10.59
C ALA A 197 5.84 9.33 -10.76
N GLN A 198 6.28 10.27 -9.92
CA GLN A 198 7.65 10.78 -9.90
C GLN A 198 8.08 11.10 -8.47
N LEU A 199 9.34 10.82 -8.12
CA LEU A 199 9.92 11.27 -6.85
C LEU A 199 9.93 12.80 -6.75
N SER A 200 9.50 13.32 -5.62
CA SER A 200 9.36 14.77 -5.38
C SER A 200 10.68 15.51 -5.11
N ASN A 201 11.80 14.78 -5.00
CA ASN A 201 13.09 15.21 -4.43
C ASN A 201 13.07 15.47 -2.91
N GLN A 202 11.95 15.22 -2.22
CA GLN A 202 11.95 14.90 -0.80
C GLN A 202 12.07 13.37 -0.65
N PRO A 203 13.03 12.85 0.14
CA PRO A 203 13.21 11.41 0.34
C PRO A 203 11.92 10.71 0.78
N GLY A 204 11.59 9.61 0.11
CA GLY A 204 10.40 8.83 0.41
C GLY A 204 9.08 9.55 0.11
N ARG A 205 9.05 10.55 -0.79
CA ARG A 205 7.81 11.25 -1.19
C ARG A 205 7.72 11.36 -2.72
N ALA A 206 6.58 10.99 -3.27
CA ALA A 206 6.29 11.03 -4.70
C ALA A 206 5.03 11.84 -5.01
N ILE A 207 4.94 12.34 -6.25
CA ILE A 207 3.75 12.94 -6.82
C ILE A 207 3.18 11.97 -7.85
N VAL A 208 1.91 11.62 -7.71
CA VAL A 208 1.16 10.80 -8.66
C VAL A 208 0.28 11.70 -9.52
N SER A 209 0.19 11.39 -10.80
CA SER A 209 -0.64 12.08 -11.79
C SER A 209 -1.55 11.07 -12.51
N ALA A 210 -2.86 11.29 -12.44
CA ALA A 210 -3.88 10.44 -13.05
C ALA A 210 -4.93 11.32 -13.74
N ARG A 211 -5.00 11.25 -15.08
CA ARG A 211 -5.72 12.24 -15.93
C ARG A 211 -5.33 13.68 -15.58
N GLY A 212 -6.23 14.45 -14.96
CA GLY A 212 -6.00 15.83 -14.49
C GLY A 212 -5.79 15.96 -12.98
N ASN A 213 -5.79 14.84 -12.25
CA ASN A 213 -5.67 14.82 -10.80
C ASN A 213 -4.21 14.55 -10.39
N HIS A 214 -3.72 15.31 -9.41
CA HIS A 214 -2.36 15.21 -8.88
C HIS A 214 -2.40 15.12 -7.36
N PHE A 215 -1.65 14.17 -6.79
CA PHE A 215 -1.67 13.94 -5.34
C PHE A 215 -0.32 13.44 -4.83
N VAL A 216 -0.03 13.74 -3.57
CA VAL A 216 1.20 13.32 -2.88
C VAL A 216 1.00 11.95 -2.26
N ILE A 217 2.01 11.10 -2.41
CA ILE A 217 2.12 9.80 -1.74
C ILE A 217 3.45 9.74 -1.01
N ASP A 218 3.43 9.17 0.19
CA ASP A 218 4.61 8.94 1.01
C ASP A 218 4.97 7.45 1.11
N SER A 219 6.27 7.21 1.22
CA SER A 219 6.86 5.94 1.63
C SER A 219 6.59 5.66 3.11
N VAL A 220 6.72 4.39 3.49
CA VAL A 220 6.43 3.89 4.84
C VAL A 220 7.70 3.81 5.71
N PRO A 221 7.60 3.75 7.05
CA PRO A 221 8.76 3.68 7.94
C PRO A 221 9.75 2.52 7.68
N PRO A 222 9.33 1.31 7.26
CA PRO A 222 10.26 0.25 6.81
C PRO A 222 11.15 0.60 5.61
N LEU A 223 10.85 1.70 4.91
CA LEU A 223 11.61 2.26 3.79
C LEU A 223 12.09 3.68 4.09
N ASP A 224 12.23 4.04 5.38
CA ASP A 224 12.66 5.35 5.89
C ASP A 224 11.83 6.55 5.38
N GLY A 225 10.56 6.30 5.01
CA GLY A 225 9.64 7.31 4.50
C GLY A 225 8.95 8.18 5.57
N PRO A 226 8.55 9.43 5.23
CA PRO A 226 7.86 10.34 6.14
C PRO A 226 6.47 9.84 6.57
N ASN A 227 5.74 9.14 5.69
CA ASN A 227 4.41 8.56 5.94
C ASN A 227 3.37 9.55 6.53
N GLU A 228 3.49 10.84 6.21
CA GLU A 228 2.58 11.92 6.65
C GLU A 228 1.31 11.90 5.78
N GLU A 229 1.51 11.84 4.47
CA GLU A 229 0.47 11.66 3.45
C GLU A 229 0.09 10.19 3.28
N ARG A 230 -0.89 9.92 2.40
CA ARG A 230 -1.30 8.57 1.96
C ARG A 230 -0.09 7.76 1.49
N ASN A 231 -0.06 6.46 1.75
CA ASN A 231 1.01 5.55 1.30
C ASN A 231 0.49 4.52 0.27
N PRO A 232 1.36 3.69 -0.36
CA PRO A 232 0.94 2.73 -1.37
C PRO A 232 -0.09 1.70 -0.90
N LEU A 233 -0.09 1.32 0.39
CA LEU A 233 -1.08 0.40 0.93
C LEU A 233 -2.43 1.08 1.16
N ASP A 234 -2.44 2.33 1.65
CA ASP A 234 -3.68 3.14 1.74
C ASP A 234 -4.38 3.24 0.38
N LEU A 235 -3.61 3.43 -0.70
CA LEU A 235 -4.13 3.43 -2.07
C LEU A 235 -4.66 2.07 -2.51
N LEU A 236 -3.93 0.98 -2.27
CA LEU A 236 -4.35 -0.37 -2.67
C LEU A 236 -5.64 -0.82 -1.97
N LEU A 237 -5.77 -0.57 -0.66
CA LEU A 237 -6.96 -0.94 0.10
C LEU A 237 -8.15 -0.03 -0.23
N GLY A 238 -7.91 1.28 -0.39
CA GLY A 238 -8.91 2.22 -0.88
C GLY A 238 -9.40 1.88 -2.28
N ALA A 239 -8.55 1.38 -3.18
CA ALA A 239 -8.92 0.92 -4.51
C ALA A 239 -9.93 -0.24 -4.43
N LEU A 240 -9.61 -1.29 -3.67
CA LEU A 240 -10.48 -2.44 -3.49
C LEU A 240 -11.83 -2.05 -2.86
N GLY A 241 -11.79 -1.21 -1.81
CA GLY A 241 -13.00 -0.74 -1.12
C GLY A 241 -13.90 0.15 -1.97
N THR A 242 -13.33 1.06 -2.77
CA THR A 242 -14.11 1.93 -3.67
C THR A 242 -14.70 1.15 -4.84
N CYS A 243 -13.97 0.22 -5.43
CA CYS A 243 -14.51 -0.70 -6.42
C CYS A 243 -15.69 -1.52 -5.88
N GLY A 244 -15.56 -2.07 -4.67
CA GLY A 244 -16.66 -2.76 -4.01
C GLY A 244 -17.86 -1.83 -3.75
N THR A 245 -17.60 -0.62 -3.26
CA THR A 245 -18.62 0.41 -3.00
C THR A 245 -19.44 0.71 -4.25
N PHE A 246 -18.79 0.97 -5.39
CA PHE A 246 -19.48 1.32 -6.64
C PHE A 246 -20.19 0.13 -7.28
N ILE A 247 -19.69 -1.10 -7.14
CA ILE A 247 -20.41 -2.29 -7.62
C ILE A 247 -21.65 -2.58 -6.76
N PHE A 248 -21.57 -2.42 -5.43
CA PHE A 248 -22.73 -2.52 -4.54
C PHE A 248 -23.79 -1.46 -4.90
N GLU A 249 -23.37 -0.20 -5.04
CA GLU A 249 -24.26 0.89 -5.47
C GLU A 249 -24.89 0.62 -6.85
N ARG A 250 -24.09 0.15 -7.82
CA ARG A 250 -24.59 -0.16 -9.17
C ARG A 250 -25.61 -1.30 -9.17
N VAL A 251 -25.38 -2.37 -8.39
CA VAL A 251 -26.33 -3.48 -8.22
C VAL A 251 -27.61 -3.00 -7.53
N ALA A 252 -27.50 -2.15 -6.50
CA ALA A 252 -28.65 -1.57 -5.81
C ALA A 252 -29.55 -0.79 -6.79
N GLN A 253 -28.95 0.05 -7.64
CA GLN A 253 -29.65 0.81 -8.69
C GLN A 253 -30.30 -0.10 -9.74
N GLU A 254 -29.58 -1.12 -10.22
CA GLU A 254 -30.07 -2.14 -11.17
C GLU A 254 -31.33 -2.86 -10.69
N GLN A 255 -31.40 -3.13 -9.39
CA GLN A 255 -32.43 -3.96 -8.76
C GLN A 255 -33.49 -3.14 -8.01
N GLY A 256 -33.38 -1.81 -7.99
CA GLY A 256 -34.30 -0.92 -7.25
C GLY A 256 -34.26 -1.10 -5.73
N MET A 257 -33.10 -1.49 -5.18
CA MET A 257 -32.93 -1.73 -3.74
C MET A 257 -32.75 -0.41 -2.98
N PRO A 258 -33.36 -0.24 -1.79
CA PRO A 258 -33.29 1.00 -1.02
C PRO A 258 -32.00 1.08 -0.17
N LEU A 259 -30.84 0.92 -0.80
CA LEU A 259 -29.54 1.10 -0.16
C LEU A 259 -29.38 2.58 0.26
N THR A 260 -29.32 2.84 1.57
CA THR A 260 -29.26 4.19 2.15
C THR A 260 -27.90 4.53 2.76
N GLY A 261 -27.09 3.53 3.08
CA GLY A 261 -25.75 3.68 3.63
C GLY A 261 -24.88 2.51 3.22
N LEU A 262 -23.59 2.76 3.04
CA LEU A 262 -22.63 1.73 2.68
C LEU A 262 -21.24 2.11 3.18
N THR A 263 -20.63 1.22 3.96
CA THR A 263 -19.26 1.33 4.48
C THR A 263 -18.49 0.05 4.14
N PHE A 264 -17.30 0.19 3.55
CA PHE A 264 -16.31 -0.87 3.35
C PHE A 264 -15.11 -0.60 4.25
N ASP A 265 -14.89 -1.44 5.26
CA ASP A 265 -13.61 -1.55 5.96
C ASP A 265 -12.76 -2.61 5.25
N VAL A 266 -11.64 -2.19 4.67
CA VAL A 266 -10.68 -3.06 3.98
C VAL A 266 -9.38 -3.12 4.78
N GLU A 267 -8.98 -4.33 5.14
CA GLU A 267 -7.74 -4.62 5.85
C GLU A 267 -6.86 -5.58 5.04
N ALA A 268 -5.55 -5.49 5.20
CA ALA A 268 -4.59 -6.42 4.64
C ALA A 268 -3.42 -6.68 5.60
N ASP A 269 -2.99 -7.94 5.68
CA ASP A 269 -1.81 -8.33 6.47
C ASP A 269 -0.61 -8.60 5.57
N LEU A 270 0.56 -8.08 5.95
CA LEU A 270 1.85 -8.31 5.29
C LEU A 270 2.98 -8.35 6.30
N ASP A 271 4.12 -8.95 5.96
CA ASP A 271 5.33 -8.87 6.79
C ASP A 271 6.14 -7.61 6.42
N PRO A 272 6.20 -6.57 7.29
CA PRO A 272 6.91 -5.33 6.99
C PRO A 272 8.43 -5.53 6.92
N SER A 273 8.97 -6.60 7.50
CA SER A 273 10.39 -6.92 7.41
C SER A 273 10.78 -7.38 6.00
N GLY A 274 9.86 -8.01 5.25
CA GLY A 274 10.08 -8.33 3.84
C GLY A 274 10.25 -7.07 2.99
N VAL A 275 9.43 -6.05 3.26
CA VAL A 275 9.52 -4.73 2.61
C VAL A 275 10.85 -4.03 2.92
N ALA A 276 11.34 -4.16 4.15
CA ALA A 276 12.67 -3.70 4.56
C ALA A 276 13.84 -4.53 4.01
N GLY A 277 13.59 -5.60 3.23
CA GLY A 277 14.65 -6.42 2.61
C GLY A 277 15.23 -7.54 3.49
N SER A 278 14.56 -7.93 4.59
CA SER A 278 15.05 -8.98 5.50
C SER A 278 15.03 -10.41 4.94
N GLY A 279 14.42 -10.62 3.78
CA GLY A 279 14.20 -11.94 3.17
C GLY A 279 12.87 -12.63 3.56
N ALA A 280 12.05 -12.02 4.41
CA ALA A 280 10.65 -12.43 4.57
C ALA A 280 9.81 -12.11 3.30
N ASP A 281 8.68 -12.81 3.10
CA ASP A 281 7.78 -12.56 1.96
C ASP A 281 7.01 -11.23 2.17
N PRO A 282 7.29 -10.16 1.38
CA PRO A 282 6.64 -8.86 1.55
C PRO A 282 5.19 -8.84 1.05
N ARG A 283 4.77 -9.88 0.32
CA ARG A 283 3.43 -9.98 -0.28
C ARG A 283 2.35 -9.85 0.79
N ILE A 284 1.22 -9.25 0.42
CA ILE A 284 -0.01 -9.31 1.23
C ILE A 284 -0.47 -10.77 1.34
N GLN A 285 -0.58 -11.26 2.58
CA GLN A 285 -0.87 -12.65 2.88
C GLN A 285 -2.37 -12.94 2.95
N ALA A 286 -3.18 -11.94 3.32
CA ALA A 286 -4.63 -12.00 3.34
C ALA A 286 -5.24 -10.60 3.28
N PHE A 287 -6.46 -10.50 2.73
CA PHE A 287 -7.34 -9.34 2.87
C PHE A 287 -8.58 -9.71 3.68
N ARG A 288 -9.09 -8.76 4.47
CA ARG A 288 -10.42 -8.81 5.08
C ARG A 288 -11.23 -7.62 4.60
N VAL A 289 -12.49 -7.86 4.22
CA VAL A 289 -13.43 -6.84 3.78
C VAL A 289 -14.69 -6.97 4.61
N HIS A 290 -14.92 -6.00 5.50
CA HIS A 290 -16.15 -5.88 6.26
C HIS A 290 -17.02 -4.81 5.62
N VAL A 291 -18.23 -5.19 5.20
CA VAL A 291 -19.20 -4.31 4.57
C VAL A 291 -20.39 -4.11 5.49
N GLN A 292 -20.71 -2.85 5.80
CA GLN A 292 -21.98 -2.47 6.43
C GLN A 292 -22.84 -1.82 5.36
N ALA A 293 -24.05 -2.33 5.13
CA ALA A 293 -24.93 -1.88 4.06
C ALA A 293 -26.35 -1.64 4.60
N ASP A 294 -26.74 -0.37 4.72
CA ASP A 294 -27.97 0.03 5.40
C ASP A 294 -29.17 0.07 4.45
N GLY A 295 -30.34 -0.32 4.95
CA GLY A 295 -31.60 -0.29 4.19
C GLY A 295 -31.81 -1.50 3.27
N ILE A 296 -30.98 -2.54 3.38
CA ILE A 296 -31.12 -3.79 2.61
C ILE A 296 -31.31 -5.01 3.52
N ASP A 297 -31.87 -6.09 2.97
CA ASP A 297 -31.93 -7.40 3.64
C ASP A 297 -30.75 -8.32 3.27
N GLU A 298 -30.68 -9.47 3.95
CA GLU A 298 -29.62 -10.47 3.76
C GLU A 298 -29.55 -11.02 2.31
N ALA A 299 -30.68 -11.17 1.62
CA ALA A 299 -30.71 -11.67 0.25
C ALA A 299 -30.24 -10.61 -0.75
N GLN A 300 -30.59 -9.34 -0.49
CA GLN A 300 -30.07 -8.19 -1.23
C GLN A 300 -28.56 -8.02 -1.02
N ALA A 301 -28.08 -8.16 0.22
CA ALA A 301 -26.67 -8.13 0.57
C ALA A 301 -25.87 -9.24 -0.13
N ALA A 302 -26.40 -10.46 -0.16
CA ALA A 302 -25.78 -11.59 -0.87
C ALA A 302 -25.67 -11.33 -2.39
N LEU A 303 -26.68 -10.73 -3.02
CA LEU A 303 -26.63 -10.37 -4.45
C LEU A 303 -25.60 -9.27 -4.74
N MET A 304 -25.48 -8.27 -3.86
CA MET A 304 -24.43 -7.25 -3.98
C MET A 304 -23.02 -7.85 -3.81
N GLN A 305 -22.85 -8.79 -2.87
CA GLN A 305 -21.61 -9.53 -2.71
C GLN A 305 -21.25 -10.36 -3.95
N GLU A 306 -22.21 -11.07 -4.55
CA GLU A 306 -22.02 -11.78 -5.82
C GLU A 306 -21.60 -10.81 -6.94
N GLY A 307 -22.26 -9.64 -7.02
CA GLY A 307 -21.88 -8.56 -7.94
C GLY A 307 -20.43 -8.12 -7.74
N PHE A 308 -20.01 -7.83 -6.51
CA PHE A 308 -18.62 -7.46 -6.19
C PHE A 308 -17.63 -8.55 -6.60
N GLN A 309 -17.95 -9.81 -6.30
CA GLN A 309 -17.09 -10.96 -6.61
C GLN A 309 -16.96 -11.25 -8.12
N THR A 310 -17.94 -10.86 -8.92
CA THR A 310 -18.01 -11.17 -10.37
C THR A 310 -17.71 -10.00 -11.29
N ARG A 311 -17.94 -8.75 -10.86
CA ARG A 311 -17.82 -7.53 -11.69
C ARG A 311 -16.64 -6.63 -11.31
N CYS A 312 -16.19 -6.63 -10.05
CA CYS A 312 -15.11 -5.71 -9.65
C CYS A 312 -13.75 -6.18 -10.21
N PRO A 313 -13.11 -5.41 -11.12
CA PRO A 313 -11.81 -5.76 -11.71
C PRO A 313 -10.72 -5.98 -10.66
N LEU A 314 -10.80 -5.27 -9.55
CA LEU A 314 -9.81 -5.31 -8.47
C LEU A 314 -9.98 -6.55 -7.60
N PHE A 315 -11.22 -6.97 -7.31
CA PHE A 315 -11.47 -8.24 -6.60
C PHE A 315 -11.04 -9.44 -7.44
N THR A 316 -11.51 -9.53 -8.69
CA THR A 316 -11.22 -10.68 -9.58
C THR A 316 -9.73 -10.82 -9.90
N THR A 317 -8.98 -9.72 -9.86
CA THR A 317 -7.53 -9.72 -9.90
C THR A 317 -6.95 -10.17 -8.54
N LEU A 318 -7.16 -9.43 -7.45
CA LEU A 318 -6.47 -9.63 -6.17
C LEU A 318 -6.77 -10.98 -5.50
N VAL A 319 -7.97 -11.54 -5.66
CA VAL A 319 -8.35 -12.84 -5.07
C VAL A 319 -7.50 -14.01 -5.60
N ARG A 320 -6.82 -13.83 -6.74
CA ARG A 320 -5.88 -14.80 -7.30
C ARG A 320 -4.49 -14.75 -6.64
N ALA A 321 -4.16 -13.64 -5.98
CA ALA A 321 -2.86 -13.41 -5.34
C ALA A 321 -2.85 -13.75 -3.84
N ALA A 322 -3.95 -13.45 -3.15
CA ALA A 322 -4.15 -13.69 -1.73
C ALA A 322 -5.64 -13.95 -1.43
N PRO A 323 -5.97 -14.73 -0.38
CA PRO A 323 -7.36 -14.90 0.06
C PRO A 323 -7.98 -13.55 0.45
N ILE A 324 -9.24 -13.36 0.09
CA ILE A 324 -10.07 -12.22 0.48
C ILE A 324 -11.28 -12.74 1.24
N GLU A 325 -11.30 -12.51 2.55
CA GLU A 325 -12.47 -12.80 3.38
C GLU A 325 -13.46 -11.63 3.30
N ILE A 326 -14.71 -11.90 2.95
CA ILE A 326 -15.77 -10.89 2.88
C ILE A 326 -16.83 -11.22 3.92
N THR A 327 -17.19 -10.23 4.74
CA THR A 327 -18.36 -10.28 5.63
C THR A 327 -19.25 -9.09 5.30
N VAL A 328 -20.49 -9.33 4.91
CA VAL A 328 -21.50 -8.27 4.75
C VAL A 328 -22.43 -8.31 5.96
N THR A 329 -22.74 -7.15 6.52
CA THR A 329 -23.70 -6.96 7.60
C THR A 329 -24.79 -6.01 7.11
N PRO A 330 -26.02 -6.48 6.87
CA PRO A 330 -27.15 -5.60 6.58
C PRO A 330 -27.45 -4.72 7.80
N GLY A 331 -27.51 -3.41 7.59
CA GLY A 331 -27.90 -2.40 8.58
C GLY A 331 -29.38 -2.01 8.47
N SER A 332 -29.94 -1.60 9.60
CA SER A 332 -31.37 -1.27 9.81
C SER A 332 -31.71 0.18 9.52
#